data_AF-A0A7K2XCK7-F1
#
_entry.id   AF-A0A7K2XCK7-F1
#
_cell.length_a   1.000
_cell.length_b   1.000
_cell.length_c   1.000
_cell.angle_alpha   90.00
_cell.angle_beta   90.00
_cell.angle_gamma   90.00
#
_symmetry.space_group_name_H-M   'P 1'
#
loop_
_entity.id
_entity.type
_entity.pdbx_description
1 polymer ?
#
loop_
_entity_poly.entity_id
_entity_poly.type
_entity_poly.pdbx_seq_one_letter_code
_entity_poly.pdbx_strand_id
1 'polypeptide(L)'
;PEAVGVARCTSGQLGSGGAQSGGPDAEGKVYGSFRVVNVSGTPCVVEGAGVVGLAARGAADPGRISVVRHSSGDAGGGLPDPSQEASRLLLRPSGSYEVKFVWVPSETCPTTGGTPTPTPTTPVEPPTTPPPTTAPTEPTVAPDPSTNPDSGGTGGSPEPGPAPDGGAVAQLLLADGEPADGSVVVSHTAEGGGPSLSTVVPGACSGTVYRTGLLGAS
;
A
#
# COMPACT_ATOMS: atom_id res chain seq x y z
N PRO A 1 1.09 58.32 18.81
CA PRO A 1 2.01 57.16 18.76
C PRO A 1 1.40 56.14 17.80
N GLU A 2 2.05 55.88 16.67
CA GLU A 2 1.57 54.90 15.68
C GLU A 2 1.35 53.54 16.35
N ALA A 3 0.20 52.93 16.07
CA ALA A 3 -0.01 51.52 16.33
C ALA A 3 0.96 50.75 15.43
N VAL A 4 2.14 50.41 15.96
CA VAL A 4 3.11 49.57 15.26
C VAL A 4 2.44 48.21 15.07
N GLY A 5 1.84 48.04 13.90
CA GLY A 5 1.35 46.76 13.43
C GLY A 5 2.53 45.81 13.38
N VAL A 6 2.45 44.69 14.08
CA VAL A 6 3.48 43.66 14.03
C VAL A 6 3.64 43.19 12.58
N ALA A 7 4.88 43.23 12.08
CA ALA A 7 5.20 42.86 10.71
C ALA A 7 4.93 41.37 10.43
N ARG A 8 4.75 41.02 9.16
CA ARG A 8 4.62 39.62 8.75
C ARG A 8 5.89 38.84 9.05
N CYS A 9 5.75 37.57 9.41
CA CYS A 9 6.88 36.67 9.57
C CYS A 9 7.60 36.49 8.24
N THR A 10 8.91 36.70 8.25
CA THR A 10 9.78 36.37 7.11
C THR A 10 10.23 34.91 7.18
N SER A 11 10.69 34.35 6.06
CA SER A 11 11.20 32.98 6.01
C SER A 11 12.32 32.71 7.02
N GLY A 12 13.20 33.69 7.25
CA GLY A 12 14.29 33.60 8.23
C GLY A 12 13.84 33.65 9.70
N GLN A 13 12.60 34.06 9.98
CA GLN A 13 12.04 34.05 11.33
C GLN A 13 11.29 32.75 11.66
N LEU A 14 10.94 31.97 10.64
CA LEU A 14 10.21 30.72 10.79
C LEU A 14 11.18 29.53 10.72
N GLY A 15 11.05 28.61 11.67
CA GLY A 15 11.80 27.37 11.74
C GLY A 15 10.90 26.14 11.72
N SER A 16 11.46 25.01 11.32
CA SER A 16 10.77 23.73 11.32
C SER A 16 10.54 23.25 12.76
N GLY A 17 9.28 23.12 13.16
CA GLY A 17 8.87 22.53 14.44
C GLY A 17 8.64 21.02 14.38
N GLY A 18 8.67 20.42 13.19
CA GLY A 18 8.53 18.99 12.94
C GLY A 18 7.37 18.65 12.00
N ALA A 19 7.50 17.51 11.32
CA ALA A 19 6.44 16.89 10.54
C ALA A 19 6.19 15.49 11.09
N GLN A 20 4.93 15.09 11.17
CA GLN A 20 4.57 13.74 11.62
C GLN A 20 3.34 13.24 10.89
N SER A 21 3.30 11.93 10.69
CA SER A 21 2.12 11.15 10.27
C SER A 21 1.97 9.96 11.21
N GLY A 22 0.73 9.62 11.55
CA GLY A 22 0.39 8.42 12.30
C GLY A 22 0.28 7.18 11.42
N GLY A 23 -0.17 6.08 12.02
CA GLY A 23 -0.64 4.91 11.28
C GLY A 23 -2.04 5.11 10.70
N PRO A 24 -2.46 4.24 9.77
CA PRO A 24 -3.83 4.24 9.26
C PRO A 24 -4.84 3.86 10.35
N ASP A 25 -6.00 4.53 10.34
CA ASP A 25 -7.16 4.13 11.13
C ASP A 25 -7.94 2.97 10.49
N ALA A 26 -9.09 2.62 11.07
CA ALA A 26 -9.95 1.53 10.59
C ALA A 26 -10.53 1.78 9.17
N GLU A 27 -10.62 3.04 8.75
CA GLU A 27 -11.02 3.44 7.40
C GLU A 27 -9.81 3.69 6.48
N GLY A 28 -8.60 3.39 6.94
CA GLY A 28 -7.36 3.61 6.20
C GLY A 28 -6.91 5.07 6.13
N LYS A 29 -7.53 5.97 6.90
CA LYS A 29 -7.12 7.39 6.90
C LYS A 29 -5.86 7.56 7.73
N VAL A 30 -4.98 8.44 7.29
CA VAL A 30 -3.72 8.74 7.99
C VAL A 30 -3.70 10.20 8.38
N TYR A 31 -3.69 10.47 9.69
CA TYR A 31 -3.59 11.82 10.23
C TYR A 31 -2.15 12.24 10.41
N GLY A 32 -1.88 13.53 10.22
CA GLY A 32 -0.58 14.11 10.47
C GLY A 32 -0.64 15.58 10.81
N SER A 33 0.50 16.13 11.18
CA SER A 33 0.66 17.55 11.46
C SER A 33 2.03 18.07 11.03
N PHE A 34 2.04 19.36 10.68
CA PHE A 34 3.23 20.15 10.45
C PHE A 34 3.26 21.27 11.47
N ARG A 35 4.32 21.35 12.26
CA ARG A 35 4.53 22.43 13.23
C ARG A 35 5.58 23.38 12.70
N VAL A 36 5.29 24.67 12.80
CA VAL A 36 6.22 25.76 12.45
C VAL A 36 6.37 26.67 13.66
N VAL A 37 7.59 27.08 13.94
CA VAL A 37 7.94 27.85 15.14
C VAL A 37 8.57 29.17 14.73
N ASN A 38 8.23 30.27 15.43
CA ASN A 38 9.00 31.50 15.34
C ASN A 38 10.31 31.32 16.11
N VAL A 39 11.41 31.12 15.39
CA VAL A 39 12.74 30.92 15.96
C VAL A 39 13.48 32.24 16.17
N SER A 40 12.85 33.38 15.85
CA SER A 40 13.43 34.70 16.04
C SER A 40 13.16 35.27 17.43
N GLY A 41 13.94 36.28 17.82
CA GLY A 41 13.76 37.03 19.06
C GLY A 41 12.65 38.09 19.00
N THR A 42 11.92 38.20 17.89
CA THR A 42 10.91 39.26 17.67
C THR A 42 9.54 38.66 17.36
N PRO A 43 8.45 39.25 17.86
CA PRO A 43 7.12 38.82 17.45
C PRO A 43 6.87 39.14 15.98
N CYS A 44 6.17 38.25 15.28
CA CYS A 44 5.78 38.43 13.89
C CYS A 44 4.39 37.83 13.65
N VAL A 45 3.76 38.18 12.54
CA VAL A 45 2.42 37.72 12.19
C VAL A 45 2.45 36.76 11.01
N VAL A 46 1.72 35.66 11.09
CA VAL A 46 1.41 34.77 9.96
C VAL A 46 -0.03 35.00 9.53
N GLU A 47 -0.27 35.20 8.23
CA GLU A 47 -1.61 35.43 7.66
C GLU A 47 -2.05 34.28 6.72
N GLY A 48 -1.12 33.40 6.36
CA GLY A 48 -1.41 32.20 5.57
C GLY A 48 -0.83 30.93 6.19
N ALA A 49 -1.58 29.83 6.08
CA ALA A 49 -1.10 28.51 6.49
C ALA A 49 0.00 27.92 5.58
N GLY A 50 0.45 28.66 4.56
CA GLY A 50 1.40 28.15 3.56
C GLY A 50 0.76 27.23 2.52
N VAL A 51 1.59 26.48 1.81
CA VAL A 51 1.20 25.57 0.73
C VAL A 51 1.44 24.13 1.18
N VAL A 52 0.48 23.25 0.90
CA VAL A 52 0.62 21.79 1.09
C VAL A 52 0.68 21.14 -0.28
N GLY A 53 1.67 20.30 -0.51
CA GLY A 53 1.88 19.57 -1.76
C GLY A 53 2.00 18.07 -1.54
N LEU A 54 1.75 17.31 -2.60
CA LEU A 54 1.91 15.85 -2.61
C LEU A 54 2.93 15.42 -3.65
N ALA A 55 3.69 14.38 -3.32
CA ALA A 55 4.50 13.66 -4.28
C ALA A 55 4.23 12.16 -4.17
N ALA A 56 3.74 11.57 -5.26
CA ALA A 56 3.54 10.13 -5.37
C ALA A 56 4.89 9.38 -5.39
N ARG A 57 4.92 8.20 -4.77
CA ARG A 57 6.04 7.26 -4.78
C ARG A 57 5.54 5.83 -4.95
N GLY A 58 6.35 4.99 -5.62
CA GLY A 58 6.01 3.59 -5.86
C GLY A 58 4.78 3.45 -6.76
N ALA A 59 3.82 2.64 -6.32
CA ALA A 59 2.56 2.40 -7.03
C ALA A 59 1.53 3.54 -6.93
N ALA A 60 1.87 4.66 -6.29
CA ALA A 60 0.97 5.81 -6.18
C ALA A 60 0.83 6.57 -7.51
N ASP A 61 -0.40 6.95 -7.84
CA ASP A 61 -0.69 7.66 -9.09
C ASP A 61 -0.83 9.18 -8.85
N PRO A 62 0.04 10.03 -9.43
CA PRO A 62 0.02 11.47 -9.19
C PRO A 62 -1.23 12.18 -9.76
N GLY A 63 -1.92 11.58 -10.74
CA GLY A 63 -3.17 12.11 -11.29
C GLY A 63 -4.42 11.72 -10.48
N ARG A 64 -4.27 10.79 -9.53
CA ARG A 64 -5.33 10.34 -8.61
C ARG A 64 -5.12 10.78 -7.17
N ILE A 65 -4.14 11.66 -6.92
CA ILE A 65 -3.95 12.30 -5.62
C ILE A 65 -4.26 13.79 -5.70
N SER A 66 -4.91 14.31 -4.66
CA SER A 66 -5.23 15.74 -4.61
C SER A 66 -5.13 16.31 -3.20
N VAL A 67 -5.00 17.63 -3.09
CA VAL A 67 -5.02 18.36 -1.82
C VAL A 67 -6.22 19.29 -1.80
N VAL A 68 -7.01 19.20 -0.74
CA VAL A 68 -8.21 20.01 -0.54
C VAL A 68 -8.14 20.68 0.84
N ARG A 69 -8.69 21.90 0.92
CA ARG A 69 -8.85 22.57 2.21
C ARG A 69 -10.00 21.94 2.98
N HIS A 70 -9.78 21.61 4.24
CA HIS A 70 -10.81 21.08 5.12
C HIS A 70 -11.92 22.09 5.36
N SER A 71 -13.14 21.58 5.44
CA SER A 71 -14.42 22.22 5.60
C SER A 71 -15.33 21.31 6.45
N SER A 72 -16.25 21.91 7.20
CA SER A 72 -17.13 21.12 8.06
C SER A 72 -18.01 20.19 7.21
N GLY A 73 -17.99 18.90 7.52
CA GLY A 73 -18.77 17.86 6.80
C GLY A 73 -18.07 17.19 5.62
N ASP A 74 -16.81 17.51 5.32
CA ASP A 74 -16.05 16.78 4.30
C ASP A 74 -15.49 15.43 4.78
N ALA A 75 -14.87 14.68 3.85
CA ALA A 75 -14.35 13.34 4.13
C ALA A 75 -13.12 13.33 5.06
N GLY A 76 -12.54 14.49 5.36
CA GLY A 76 -11.45 14.70 6.30
C GLY A 76 -11.92 14.84 7.76
N GLY A 77 -12.95 14.08 8.14
CA GLY A 77 -13.42 14.00 9.53
C GLY A 77 -12.28 13.70 10.52
N GLY A 78 -12.42 14.16 11.76
CA GLY A 78 -11.37 14.05 12.79
C GLY A 78 -10.36 15.20 12.79
N LEU A 79 -10.30 16.01 11.73
CA LEU A 79 -9.61 17.29 11.77
C LEU A 79 -10.37 18.31 12.65
N PRO A 80 -9.66 19.28 13.28
CA PRO A 80 -10.30 20.38 13.98
C PRO A 80 -11.26 21.16 13.07
N ASP A 81 -12.41 21.56 13.62
CA ASP A 81 -13.40 22.35 12.90
C ASP A 81 -12.77 23.63 12.30
N PRO A 82 -13.08 24.00 11.04
CA PRO A 82 -12.53 25.18 10.39
C PRO A 82 -12.74 26.49 11.16
N SER A 83 -13.76 26.56 12.02
CA SER A 83 -14.01 27.74 12.87
C SER A 83 -12.94 27.96 13.93
N GLN A 84 -12.12 26.95 14.22
CA GLN A 84 -10.95 27.06 15.12
C GLN A 84 -9.70 27.60 14.42
N GLU A 85 -9.72 27.71 13.09
CA GLU A 85 -8.59 28.19 12.31
C GLU A 85 -8.48 29.71 12.41
N ALA A 86 -7.27 30.21 12.67
CA ALA A 86 -7.00 31.63 12.66
C ALA A 86 -6.73 32.12 11.23
N SER A 87 -7.37 33.22 10.83
CA SER A 87 -7.00 33.94 9.59
C SER A 87 -5.68 34.70 9.73
N ARG A 88 -5.29 35.00 10.97
CA ARG A 88 -4.07 35.73 11.32
C ARG A 88 -3.59 35.29 12.70
N LEU A 89 -2.32 34.93 12.83
CA LEU A 89 -1.74 34.49 14.09
C LEU A 89 -0.49 35.31 14.43
N LEU A 90 -0.48 35.87 15.64
CA LEU A 90 0.70 36.54 16.20
C LEU A 90 1.60 35.48 16.85
N LEU A 91 2.76 35.22 16.25
CA LEU A 91 3.78 34.36 16.83
C LEU A 91 4.75 35.21 17.66
N ARG A 92 4.71 35.03 18.98
CA ARG A 92 5.77 35.52 19.88
C ARG A 92 7.08 34.76 19.61
N PRO A 93 8.24 35.23 20.12
CA PRO A 93 9.45 34.42 20.14
C PRO A 93 9.17 33.03 20.72
N SER A 94 9.61 31.99 20.03
CA SER A 94 9.33 30.58 20.32
C SER A 94 7.86 30.15 20.23
N GLY A 95 6.94 31.03 19.85
CA GLY A 95 5.55 30.69 19.58
C GLY A 95 5.42 29.85 18.30
N SER A 96 4.39 29.01 18.24
CA SER A 96 4.23 28.07 17.13
C SER A 96 2.82 28.04 16.55
N TYR A 97 2.71 27.47 15.37
CA TYR A 97 1.43 27.10 14.79
C TYR A 97 1.53 25.72 14.17
N GLU A 98 0.37 25.11 14.00
CA GLU A 98 0.25 23.82 13.34
C GLU A 98 -0.70 23.89 12.15
N VAL A 99 -0.37 23.08 11.15
CA VAL A 99 -1.27 22.73 10.06
C VAL A 99 -1.47 21.22 10.15
N LYS A 100 -2.71 20.80 10.39
CA LYS A 100 -3.07 19.38 10.49
C LYS A 100 -3.63 18.92 9.16
N PHE A 101 -3.43 17.65 8.86
CA PHE A 101 -3.97 17.06 7.65
C PHE A 101 -4.42 15.62 7.91
N VAL A 102 -5.27 15.13 7.02
CA VAL A 102 -5.67 13.73 6.94
C VAL A 102 -5.63 13.29 5.50
N TRP A 103 -4.96 12.16 5.25
CA TRP A 103 -5.07 11.43 4.01
C TRP A 103 -6.32 10.57 4.04
N VAL A 104 -7.16 10.69 3.02
CA VAL A 104 -8.35 9.86 2.84
C VAL A 104 -8.16 9.05 1.56
N PRO A 105 -7.97 7.72 1.65
CA PRO A 105 -7.83 6.87 0.48
C PRO A 105 -9.14 6.87 -0.32
N SER A 106 -9.04 6.82 -1.65
CA SER A 106 -10.21 6.67 -2.54
C SER A 106 -10.32 5.25 -3.09
N GLU A 107 -9.18 4.60 -3.36
CA GLU A 107 -9.10 3.20 -3.76
C GLU A 107 -7.89 2.57 -3.05
N THR A 108 -7.95 1.26 -2.84
CA THR A 108 -6.80 0.51 -2.35
C THR A 108 -5.72 0.42 -3.42
N CYS A 109 -4.46 0.25 -3.00
CA CYS A 109 -3.36 0.02 -3.93
C CYS A 109 -3.63 -1.20 -4.81
N PRO A 110 -3.27 -1.15 -6.11
CA PRO A 110 -3.41 -2.31 -6.99
C PRO A 110 -2.57 -3.46 -6.44
N THR A 111 -3.07 -4.68 -6.53
CA THR A 111 -2.30 -5.86 -6.13
C THR A 111 -1.24 -6.16 -7.19
N THR A 112 -0.01 -6.45 -6.77
CA THR A 112 1.00 -6.93 -7.72
C THR A 112 0.64 -8.36 -8.04
N GLY A 113 0.24 -8.61 -9.29
CA GLY A 113 -0.60 -9.74 -9.68
C GLY A 113 -0.22 -11.12 -9.15
N GLY A 114 -1.23 -11.94 -8.91
CA GLY A 114 -1.08 -13.39 -8.99
C GLY A 114 -0.60 -13.74 -10.40
N THR A 115 0.56 -14.39 -10.49
CA THR A 115 1.00 -15.05 -11.73
C THR A 115 -0.17 -15.91 -12.23
N PRO A 116 -0.58 -15.86 -13.52
CA PRO A 116 -1.51 -16.85 -14.01
C PRO A 116 -0.87 -18.21 -13.78
N THR A 117 -1.46 -19.03 -12.91
CA THR A 117 -1.08 -20.43 -12.76
C THR A 117 -1.01 -21.01 -14.18
N PRO A 118 0.14 -21.56 -14.64
CA PRO A 118 0.15 -22.23 -15.92
C PRO A 118 -0.91 -23.31 -15.85
N THR A 119 -1.96 -23.20 -16.67
CA THR A 119 -2.94 -24.27 -16.81
C THR A 119 -2.14 -25.54 -17.12
N PRO A 120 -2.22 -26.61 -16.32
CA PRO A 120 -1.53 -27.85 -16.65
C PRO A 120 -2.05 -28.28 -18.01
N THR A 121 -1.21 -28.17 -19.03
CA THR A 121 -1.51 -28.71 -20.34
C THR A 121 -1.48 -30.22 -20.14
N THR A 122 -2.65 -30.85 -20.14
CA THR A 122 -2.74 -32.31 -20.16
C THR A 122 -1.90 -32.77 -21.36
N PRO A 123 -0.92 -33.67 -21.19
CA PRO A 123 -0.21 -34.24 -22.32
C PRO A 123 -1.25 -34.92 -23.21
N VAL A 124 -1.49 -34.37 -24.40
CA VAL A 124 -2.21 -35.10 -25.45
C VAL A 124 -1.24 -36.17 -25.91
N GLU A 125 -1.52 -37.40 -25.49
CA GLU A 125 -0.86 -38.59 -25.98
C GLU A 125 -1.03 -38.63 -27.52
N PRO A 126 0.06 -38.84 -28.31
CA PRO A 126 -0.06 -38.93 -29.76
C PRO A 126 -0.90 -40.17 -30.14
N PRO A 127 -1.79 -40.09 -31.14
CA PRO A 127 -2.59 -41.24 -31.55
C PRO A 127 -1.68 -42.29 -32.21
N THR A 128 -1.44 -43.41 -31.54
CA THR A 128 -0.84 -44.60 -32.15
C THR A 128 -1.94 -45.50 -32.70
N THR A 129 -2.49 -45.16 -33.87
CA THR A 129 -3.28 -46.10 -34.67
C THR A 129 -2.53 -46.42 -35.95
N PRO A 130 -1.92 -47.61 -36.08
CA PRO A 130 -1.44 -48.07 -37.38
C PRO A 130 -2.63 -48.46 -38.28
N PRO A 131 -2.52 -48.28 -39.61
CA PRO A 131 -3.58 -48.64 -40.56
C PRO A 131 -3.75 -50.17 -40.68
N PRO A 132 -4.93 -50.68 -41.09
CA PRO A 132 -5.16 -52.10 -41.28
C PRO A 132 -4.55 -52.59 -42.60
N THR A 133 -3.58 -53.49 -42.53
CA THR A 133 -3.07 -54.24 -43.69
C THR A 133 -3.83 -55.56 -43.80
N THR A 134 -4.53 -55.74 -44.92
CA THR A 134 -5.19 -56.98 -45.34
C THR A 134 -4.16 -58.04 -45.76
N ALA A 135 -4.30 -59.28 -45.29
CA ALA A 135 -3.66 -60.44 -45.91
C ALA A 135 -4.49 -61.73 -45.70
N PRO A 136 -4.57 -62.66 -46.69
CA PRO A 136 -5.48 -63.80 -46.69
C PRO A 136 -4.83 -65.16 -46.39
N THR A 137 -5.66 -66.06 -45.83
CA THR A 137 -5.72 -67.53 -46.05
C THR A 137 -4.56 -68.43 -45.58
N GLU A 138 -4.87 -69.25 -44.57
CA GLU A 138 -4.25 -70.55 -44.16
C GLU A 138 -4.24 -71.60 -45.32
N PRO A 139 -3.65 -72.83 -45.25
CA PRO A 139 -3.38 -73.62 -44.03
C PRO A 139 -2.07 -74.47 -43.96
N THR A 140 -1.91 -75.11 -42.80
CA THR A 140 -1.37 -76.50 -42.57
C THR A 140 0.04 -76.67 -41.96
N VAL A 141 0.07 -77.30 -40.77
CA VAL A 141 0.77 -78.54 -40.33
C VAL A 141 1.40 -78.41 -38.92
N ALA A 142 0.94 -79.26 -37.98
CA ALA A 142 1.43 -79.51 -36.60
C ALA A 142 2.68 -80.48 -36.57
N PRO A 143 3.23 -81.02 -35.43
CA PRO A 143 2.92 -80.88 -33.99
C PRO A 143 4.15 -80.75 -33.01
N ASP A 144 3.84 -80.63 -31.71
CA ASP A 144 4.65 -80.68 -30.44
C ASP A 144 5.39 -82.04 -30.22
N PRO A 145 6.38 -82.24 -29.29
CA PRO A 145 6.15 -82.34 -27.82
C PRO A 145 7.29 -81.85 -26.84
N SER A 146 6.86 -81.33 -25.67
CA SER A 146 7.33 -81.62 -24.27
C SER A 146 8.61 -81.01 -23.64
N THR A 147 8.47 -80.33 -22.48
CA THR A 147 8.81 -80.81 -21.09
C THR A 147 8.68 -79.72 -19.99
N ASN A 148 8.06 -80.08 -18.86
CA ASN A 148 7.94 -79.38 -17.55
C ASN A 148 9.24 -79.59 -16.70
N PRO A 149 9.48 -79.11 -15.44
CA PRO A 149 8.55 -78.52 -14.45
C PRO A 149 9.04 -77.37 -13.51
N ASP A 150 8.05 -76.86 -12.78
CA ASP A 150 7.95 -76.21 -11.46
C ASP A 150 9.13 -76.30 -10.44
N SER A 151 9.31 -75.23 -9.64
CA SER A 151 9.46 -75.30 -8.16
C SER A 151 9.45 -73.91 -7.50
N GLY A 152 8.59 -73.75 -6.49
CA GLY A 152 8.47 -72.55 -5.64
C GLY A 152 9.41 -72.49 -4.44
N GLY A 153 9.29 -71.40 -3.67
CA GLY A 153 9.96 -71.20 -2.37
C GLY A 153 9.39 -69.97 -1.64
N THR A 154 8.89 -70.20 -0.42
CA THR A 154 8.12 -69.28 0.44
C THR A 154 8.94 -68.79 1.63
N GLY A 155 8.62 -67.60 2.16
CA GLY A 155 8.95 -67.12 3.52
C GLY A 155 9.54 -65.70 3.50
N GLY A 156 9.16 -64.71 4.32
CA GLY A 156 8.19 -64.55 5.40
C GLY A 156 8.25 -63.07 5.85
N SER A 157 7.12 -62.54 6.36
CA SER A 157 6.88 -61.15 6.86
C SER A 157 7.75 -60.75 8.09
N PRO A 158 7.79 -59.50 8.61
CA PRO A 158 6.65 -58.56 8.72
C PRO A 158 6.90 -57.04 8.52
N GLU A 159 5.74 -56.37 8.45
CA GLU A 159 5.38 -54.93 8.49
C GLU A 159 6.18 -54.06 9.48
N PRO A 160 6.28 -52.73 9.19
CA PRO A 160 5.52 -51.79 10.03
C PRO A 160 4.88 -50.61 9.26
N GLY A 161 3.58 -50.38 9.54
CA GLY A 161 2.97 -49.06 9.73
C GLY A 161 2.54 -48.26 8.48
N PRO A 162 1.26 -47.83 8.38
CA PRO A 162 0.86 -46.83 7.39
C PRO A 162 1.42 -45.46 7.79
N ALA A 163 2.17 -44.84 6.88
CA ALA A 163 2.54 -43.43 7.00
C ALA A 163 1.29 -42.56 6.76
N PRO A 164 1.13 -41.48 7.53
CA PRO A 164 -0.14 -40.79 7.71
C PRO A 164 -0.58 -40.06 6.45
N ASP A 165 -1.89 -40.00 6.29
CA ASP A 165 -2.63 -39.12 5.39
C ASP A 165 -1.90 -37.80 5.20
N GLY A 166 -1.31 -37.65 4.01
CA GLY A 166 -0.70 -36.42 3.54
C GLY A 166 -1.73 -35.32 3.72
N GLY A 167 -1.44 -34.42 4.65
CA GLY A 167 -2.36 -33.43 5.15
C GLY A 167 -3.08 -32.73 4.01
N ALA A 168 -4.38 -32.56 4.18
CA ALA A 168 -5.09 -31.47 3.57
C ALA A 168 -4.36 -30.19 3.98
N VAL A 169 -3.40 -29.75 3.17
CA VAL A 169 -2.93 -28.37 3.20
C VAL A 169 -4.18 -27.55 2.99
N ALA A 170 -4.56 -26.76 3.99
CA ALA A 170 -5.65 -25.82 3.87
C ALA A 170 -5.37 -25.02 2.59
N GLN A 171 -6.21 -25.18 1.57
CA GLN A 171 -6.18 -24.44 0.31
C GLN A 171 -6.65 -22.99 0.54
N LEU A 172 -6.12 -22.35 1.59
CA LEU A 172 -6.30 -20.93 1.90
C LEU A 172 -5.21 -20.09 1.25
N LEU A 173 -4.60 -20.57 0.16
CA LEU A 173 -3.81 -19.69 -0.71
C LEU A 173 -4.79 -18.77 -1.45
N LEU A 174 -5.26 -17.74 -0.75
CA LEU A 174 -5.71 -16.52 -1.39
C LEU A 174 -4.55 -16.10 -2.29
N ALA A 175 -4.70 -16.28 -3.60
CA ALA A 175 -3.90 -15.58 -4.59
C ALA A 175 -4.29 -14.09 -4.64
N ASP A 176 -4.63 -13.50 -3.50
CA ASP A 176 -4.78 -12.06 -3.34
C ASP A 176 -3.35 -11.55 -3.17
N GLY A 177 -2.73 -11.19 -4.30
CA GLY A 177 -1.36 -10.69 -4.32
C GLY A 177 -1.22 -9.52 -3.33
N GLU A 178 -0.06 -9.40 -2.70
CA GLU A 178 0.20 -8.28 -1.80
C GLU A 178 -0.08 -6.94 -2.52
N PRO A 179 -0.73 -5.98 -1.84
CA PRO A 179 -0.90 -4.63 -2.38
C PRO A 179 0.46 -4.08 -2.82
N ALA A 180 0.52 -3.52 -4.02
CA ALA A 180 1.73 -2.86 -4.50
C ALA A 180 2.13 -1.75 -3.52
N ASP A 181 3.44 -1.64 -3.25
CA ASP A 181 3.96 -0.64 -2.32
C ASP A 181 3.81 0.77 -2.92
N GLY A 182 2.83 1.52 -2.40
CA GLY A 182 2.55 2.89 -2.77
C GLY A 182 2.63 3.80 -1.55
N SER A 183 3.24 4.97 -1.72
CA SER A 183 3.27 5.98 -0.67
C SER A 183 3.17 7.39 -1.24
N VAL A 184 2.69 8.31 -0.41
CA VAL A 184 2.61 9.72 -0.74
C VAL A 184 3.45 10.51 0.25
N VAL A 185 4.34 11.35 -0.26
CA VAL A 185 4.99 12.37 0.58
C VAL A 185 4.07 13.56 0.65
N VAL A 186 3.66 13.91 1.86
CA VAL A 186 2.94 15.15 2.14
C VAL A 186 3.97 16.18 2.56
N SER A 187 4.02 17.29 1.84
CA SER A 187 4.93 18.40 2.10
C SER A 187 4.16 19.65 2.48
N HIS A 188 4.75 20.47 3.33
CA HIS A 188 4.24 21.76 3.74
C HIS A 188 5.35 22.80 3.64
N THR A 189 5.06 23.92 2.99
CA THR A 189 5.97 25.07 2.95
C THR A 189 5.27 26.23 3.62
N ALA A 190 5.89 26.77 4.67
CA ALA A 190 5.36 27.91 5.42
C ALA A 190 5.20 29.17 4.53
N GLU A 191 4.35 30.10 4.96
CA GLU A 191 4.14 31.38 4.27
C GLU A 191 5.46 32.13 4.04
N GLY A 192 5.54 32.91 2.96
CA GLY A 192 6.73 33.68 2.62
C GLY A 192 7.90 32.83 2.10
N GLY A 193 7.64 31.57 1.71
CA GLY A 193 8.68 30.63 1.30
C GLY A 193 9.56 30.19 2.48
N GLY A 194 8.97 30.11 3.67
CA GLY A 194 9.62 29.66 4.90
C GLY A 194 10.03 28.18 4.87
N PRO A 195 10.28 27.57 6.04
CA PRO A 195 10.76 26.20 6.11
C PRO A 195 9.81 25.24 5.39
N SER A 196 10.40 24.25 4.73
CA SER A 196 9.67 23.14 4.12
C SER A 196 9.78 21.92 5.02
N LEU A 197 8.64 21.33 5.32
CA LEU A 197 8.46 20.15 6.15
C LEU A 197 7.83 19.04 5.30
N SER A 198 8.14 17.78 5.58
CA SER A 198 7.53 16.67 4.86
C SER A 198 7.42 15.43 5.73
N THR A 199 6.36 14.65 5.51
CA THR A 199 6.19 13.33 6.10
C THR A 199 5.68 12.34 5.06
N VAL A 200 5.82 11.04 5.34
CA VAL A 200 5.39 9.97 4.43
C VAL A 200 4.10 9.35 4.93
N VAL A 201 3.14 9.18 4.03
CA VAL A 201 1.93 8.39 4.25
C VAL A 201 2.12 7.06 3.51
N PRO A 202 2.30 5.93 4.22
CA PRO A 202 2.43 4.62 3.60
C PRO A 202 1.06 4.09 3.11
N GLY A 203 1.07 3.13 2.19
CA GLY A 203 -0.15 2.50 1.67
C GLY A 203 -1.08 3.47 0.92
N ALA A 204 -0.54 4.57 0.40
CA ALA A 204 -1.30 5.62 -0.26
C ALA A 204 -1.10 5.56 -1.78
N CYS A 205 -2.10 5.05 -2.52
CA CYS A 205 -2.04 4.96 -3.97
C CYS A 205 -2.92 5.96 -4.71
N SER A 206 -4.11 6.23 -4.19
CA SER A 206 -5.06 7.23 -4.70
C SER A 206 -5.88 7.78 -3.54
N GLY A 207 -6.21 9.07 -3.58
CA GLY A 207 -6.87 9.70 -2.45
C GLY A 207 -6.74 11.21 -2.39
N THR A 208 -7.24 11.77 -1.30
CA THR A 208 -7.23 13.22 -1.08
C THR A 208 -6.65 13.53 0.28
N VAL A 209 -5.71 14.48 0.33
CA VAL A 209 -5.31 15.12 1.59
C VAL A 209 -6.26 16.26 1.88
N TYR A 210 -7.00 16.16 2.98
CA TYR A 210 -7.70 17.30 3.58
C TYR A 210 -6.78 17.94 4.60
N ARG A 211 -6.66 19.28 4.56
CA ARG A 211 -5.75 20.00 5.46
C ARG A 211 -6.41 21.22 6.07
N THR A 212 -5.97 21.58 7.27
CA THR A 212 -6.43 22.78 7.97
C THR A 212 -5.65 24.03 7.56
N GLY A 213 -5.96 25.14 8.21
CA GLY A 213 -5.27 26.40 8.21
C GLY A 213 -4.36 26.53 9.41
N LEU A 214 -4.19 27.78 9.84
CA LEU A 214 -3.39 28.10 11.00
C LEU A 214 -4.15 27.69 12.25
N LEU A 215 -3.65 26.68 12.93
CA LEU A 215 -4.07 26.34 14.28
C LEU A 215 -3.00 26.90 15.22
N GLY A 216 -3.42 27.71 16.20
CA GLY A 216 -2.51 28.19 17.22
C GLY A 216 -1.96 27.01 18.02
N ALA A 217 -0.64 26.96 18.21
CA ALA A 217 0.01 25.93 18.99
C ALA A 217 0.89 26.56 20.07
N SER A 218 0.69 26.11 21.30
CA SER A 218 1.42 26.59 22.48
C SER A 218 2.83 26.02 22.56
#